data_AF-A0A7W1T0H1-F1
#
_entry.id   AF-A0A7W1T0H1-F1
#
_cell.length_a   1.000
_cell.length_b   1.000
_cell.length_c   1.000
_cell.angle_alpha   90.00
_cell.angle_beta   90.00
_cell.angle_gamma   90.00
#
_symmetry.space_group_name_H-M   'P 1'
#
loop_
_entity.id
_entity.type
_entity.pdbx_description
1 polymer ?
#
loop_
_entity_poly.entity_id
_entity_poly.type
_entity_poly.pdbx_seq_one_letter_code
_entity_poly.pdbx_strand_id
1 'polypeptide(L)' 'DLFAQPPEAEASGPSAVEAALSTINPDALSPREALDTLYALKKLSMR' A
#
# COMPACT_ATOMS: atom_id res chain seq x y z
N ASP A 1 -23.55 17.62 -26.96
CA ASP A 1 -23.12 16.59 -26.01
C ASP A 1 -21.61 16.69 -25.68
N LEU A 2 -21.09 17.92 -25.51
CA LEU A 2 -19.65 18.17 -25.33
C LEU A 2 -19.24 18.34 -23.86
N PHE A 3 -20.19 18.15 -22.94
CA PHE A 3 -20.03 18.30 -21.49
C PHE A 3 -20.43 17.03 -20.73
N ALA A 4 -20.52 15.89 -21.42
CA ALA A 4 -20.73 14.61 -20.74
C ALA A 4 -19.56 14.39 -19.77
N GLN A 5 -19.88 14.23 -18.48
CA GLN A 5 -18.85 13.98 -17.47
C GLN A 5 -18.13 12.67 -17.82
N PRO A 6 -16.78 12.65 -17.81
CA PRO A 6 -16.06 11.41 -18.02
C PRO A 6 -16.49 10.39 -16.96
N PRO A 7 -16.58 9.11 -17.32
CA PRO A 7 -16.94 8.07 -16.37
C PRO A 7 -15.99 8.16 -15.18
N GLU A 8 -16.55 8.13 -13.97
CA GLU A 8 -15.77 8.14 -12.74
C GLU A 8 -14.73 7.02 -12.81
N ALA A 9 -13.45 7.41 -12.72
CA ALA A 9 -12.38 6.43 -12.65
C ALA A 9 -12.62 5.55 -11.43
N GLU A 10 -12.77 4.25 -11.66
CA GLU A 10 -12.85 3.27 -10.57
C GLU A 10 -11.67 3.52 -9.65
N ALA A 11 -11.96 3.80 -8.37
CA ALA A 11 -10.93 3.98 -7.37
C ALA A 11 -10.07 2.72 -7.40
N SER A 12 -8.85 2.86 -7.92
CA SER A 12 -7.88 1.77 -7.91
C SER A 12 -7.74 1.37 -6.45
N GLY A 13 -7.97 0.09 -6.17
CA GLY A 13 -7.93 -0.45 -4.82
C GLY A 13 -6.61 -0.15 -4.11
N PRO A 14 -6.46 -0.57 -2.84
CA PRO A 14 -5.26 -0.26 -2.08
C PRO A 14 -3.99 -0.64 -2.85
N SER A 15 -3.02 0.27 -2.86
CA SER A 15 -1.70 0.03 -3.41
C SER A 15 -1.06 -1.20 -2.75
N ALA A 16 -0.08 -1.80 -3.42
CA ALA A 16 0.64 -2.96 -2.86
C ALA A 16 1.25 -2.67 -1.48
N VAL A 17 1.64 -1.42 -1.22
CA VAL A 17 2.16 -0.96 0.08
C VAL A 17 1.05 -0.90 1.13
N GLU A 18 -0.11 -0.34 0.79
CA GLU A 18 -1.27 -0.26 1.70
C GLU A 18 -1.83 -1.65 2.05
N ALA A 19 -1.91 -2.54 1.06
CA ALA A 19 -2.32 -3.92 1.29
C ALA A 19 -1.35 -4.63 2.25
N ALA A 20 -0.03 -4.48 2.06
CA ALA A 20 0.96 -5.07 2.96
C ALA A 20 0.88 -4.48 4.38
N LEU A 21 0.74 -3.15 4.50
CA LEU A 21 0.62 -2.46 5.78
C LEU A 21 -0.56 -2.97 6.61
N SER A 22 -1.69 -3.28 5.99
CA SER A 22 -2.89 -3.78 6.69
C SER A 22 -2.69 -5.12 7.41
N THR A 23 -1.64 -5.86 7.06
CA THR A 23 -1.34 -7.18 7.65
C THR A 23 -0.31 -7.14 8.78
N ILE A 24 0.34 -5.99 8.99
CA ILE A 24 1.44 -5.86 9.96
C ILE A 24 0.87 -5.55 11.35
N ASN A 25 1.20 -6.38 12.34
CA ASN A 25 1.00 -6.07 13.75
C ASN A 25 2.32 -5.58 14.37
N PRO A 26 2.54 -4.27 14.55
CA PRO A 26 3.81 -3.73 15.01
C PRO A 26 4.16 -4.16 16.45
N ASP A 27 3.17 -4.40 17.30
CA ASP A 27 3.38 -4.77 18.70
C ASP A 27 3.90 -6.21 18.86
N ALA A 28 3.76 -7.04 17.82
CA ALA A 28 4.24 -8.42 17.80
C ALA A 28 5.66 -8.56 17.22
N LEU A 29 6.23 -7.49 16.65
CA LEU A 29 7.53 -7.55 15.99
C LEU A 29 8.66 -7.22 16.97
N SER A 30 9.74 -8.02 16.91
CA SER A 30 11.01 -7.61 17.48
C SER A 30 11.62 -6.44 16.69
N PRO A 31 12.58 -5.69 17.27
CA PRO A 31 13.24 -4.59 16.55
C PRO A 31 13.90 -5.00 15.22
N ARG A 32 14.41 -6.24 15.13
CA ARG A 32 14.98 -6.77 13.89
C ARG A 32 13.89 -7.00 12.84
N GLU A 33 12.80 -7.66 13.21
CA GLU A 33 11.70 -7.97 12.30
C GLU A 33 10.99 -6.70 11.82
N ALA A 34 10.87 -5.69 12.67
CA ALA A 34 10.37 -4.37 12.29
C ALA A 34 11.24 -3.76 11.18
N LEU A 35 12.56 -3.79 11.32
CA LEU A 35 13.49 -3.29 10.29
C LEU A 35 13.37 -4.06 8.98
N ASP A 36 13.32 -5.39 9.04
CA ASP A 36 13.16 -6.25 7.86
C ASP A 36 11.84 -5.94 7.12
N THR A 37 10.76 -5.73 7.89
CA THR A 37 9.45 -5.34 7.37
C THR A 37 9.51 -3.98 6.68
N LEU A 38 10.20 -2.99 7.24
CA LEU A 38 10.39 -1.68 6.61
C LEU A 38 11.14 -1.79 5.27
N TYR A 39 12.16 -2.64 5.18
CA TYR A 39 12.85 -2.89 3.91
C TYR A 39 11.96 -3.60 2.88
N ALA A 40 11.09 -4.51 3.32
CA ALA A 40 10.11 -5.13 2.43
C ALA A 40 9.13 -4.09 1.86
N LEU A 41 8.59 -3.20 2.71
CA LEU A 41 7.72 -2.11 2.28
C LEU A 41 8.43 -1.14 1.32
N LYS A 42 9.69 -0.79 1.59
CA LYS A 42 10.50 0.05 0.69
C LYS A 42 10.66 -0.59 -0.69
N LYS A 43 10.89 -1.90 -0.78
CA LYS A 43 10.98 -2.60 -2.07
C LYS A 43 9.66 -2.56 -2.84
N LEU A 44 8.53 -2.60 -2.14
CA LEU A 44 7.20 -2.48 -2.74
C LEU A 44 6.91 -1.07 -3.24
N SER A 45 7.38 -0.03 -2.54
CA SER A 45 7.16 1.37 -2.93
C SER A 45 8.04 1.83 -4.11
N MET A 46 9.02 1.03 -4.52
CA MET A 46 9.95 1.33 -5.62
C MET A 46 9.57 0.60 -6.93
N ARG A 47 8.44 -0.10 -6.94
CA ARG A 47 7.86 -0.73 -8.13
C ARG A 47 6.82 0.20 -8.73
#